data_AF-A0A917EUB5-F1
#
_entry.id   AF-A0A917EUB5-F1
#
_cell.length_a   1.000
_cell.length_b   1.000
_cell.length_c   1.000
_cell.angle_alpha   90.00
_cell.angle_beta   90.00
_cell.angle_gamma   90.00
#
_symmetry.space_group_name_H-M   'P 1'
#
loop_
_entity.id
_entity.type
_entity.pdbx_description
1 polymer ?
#
loop_
_entity_poly.entity_id
_entity_poly.type
_entity_poly.pdbx_seq_one_letter_code
_entity_poly.pdbx_strand_id
1 'polypeptide(L)'
;MTHKRLAFLTYLKSTAHTREYLSYCYRHKGEDQAKLLAYQNAERFSYGLQFGEEFLLAAKETPFTVKPLLYYYSLTHYLKSCIVTVDPDYPATSKVLAHGLSTRKRKKQHYRFLEDEIRIQPHGLFPYAAQSLFQITTFPNKVSMDQLLQPLGFMRPIYSFKEKLNTPSPLFPELVAAFAVLYNLSMLVRYEGEWWGEMVQLRDREDFVFIHHFLDSMPEQVYDLTSSWLKNQSPF
;
A
#
# COMPACT_ATOMS: atom_id res chain seq x y z
N MET A 1 -7.34 13.28 14.45
CA MET A 1 -6.64 13.62 13.18
C MET A 1 -7.25 12.92 11.97
N THR A 2 -7.74 11.69 12.15
CA THR A 2 -8.42 10.83 11.16
C THR A 2 -9.60 11.51 10.44
N HIS A 3 -10.45 12.27 11.14
CA HIS A 3 -11.59 12.96 10.52
C HIS A 3 -11.18 14.04 9.50
N LYS A 4 -10.09 14.80 9.74
CA LYS A 4 -9.58 15.81 8.79
C LYS A 4 -8.95 15.17 7.55
N ARG A 5 -8.39 13.97 7.70
CA ARG A 5 -7.79 13.20 6.60
C ARG A 5 -8.86 12.61 5.70
N LEU A 6 -9.89 12.01 6.29
CA LEU A 6 -11.06 11.51 5.55
C LEU A 6 -11.81 12.64 4.84
N ALA A 7 -11.99 13.79 5.49
CA ALA A 7 -12.60 14.97 4.86
C ALA A 7 -11.86 15.42 3.60
N PHE A 8 -10.52 15.36 3.60
CA PHE A 8 -9.71 15.72 2.43
C PHE A 8 -9.88 14.71 1.29
N LEU A 9 -9.89 13.40 1.59
CA LEU A 9 -10.17 12.38 0.57
C LEU A 9 -11.58 12.55 -0.01
N THR A 10 -12.57 12.85 0.82
CA THR A 10 -13.94 13.16 0.39
C THR A 10 -14.01 14.40 -0.49
N TYR A 11 -13.28 15.46 -0.13
CA TYR A 11 -13.17 16.68 -0.95
C TYR A 11 -12.68 16.36 -2.37
N LEU A 12 -11.68 15.48 -2.47
CA LEU A 12 -11.11 15.04 -3.74
C LEU A 12 -11.99 14.05 -4.53
N LYS A 13 -13.15 13.61 -4.02
CA LYS A 13 -14.09 12.79 -4.83
C LYS A 13 -14.83 13.61 -5.89
N SER A 14 -14.95 14.92 -5.69
CA SER A 14 -15.55 15.79 -6.71
C SER A 14 -14.61 15.95 -7.91
N THR A 15 -15.12 15.72 -9.11
CA THR A 15 -14.34 15.92 -10.36
C THR A 15 -13.87 17.37 -10.50
N ALA A 16 -14.65 18.36 -10.04
CA ALA A 16 -14.25 19.76 -10.08
C ALA A 16 -13.01 20.01 -9.19
N HIS A 17 -13.06 19.57 -7.93
CA HIS A 17 -11.94 19.70 -7.00
C HIS A 17 -10.72 18.88 -7.44
N THR A 18 -10.95 17.69 -7.99
CA THR A 18 -9.88 16.85 -8.55
C THR A 18 -9.13 17.56 -9.68
N ARG A 19 -9.85 18.19 -10.62
CA ARG A 19 -9.22 18.91 -11.75
C ARG A 19 -8.34 20.05 -11.27
N GLU A 20 -8.82 20.82 -10.30
CA GLU A 20 -8.04 21.91 -9.69
C GLU A 20 -6.79 21.36 -8.98
N TYR A 21 -6.97 20.33 -8.16
CA TYR A 21 -5.89 19.66 -7.44
C TYR A 21 -4.82 19.07 -8.37
N LEU A 22 -5.21 18.28 -9.38
CA LEU A 22 -4.25 17.69 -10.33
C LEU A 22 -3.59 18.78 -11.18
N SER A 23 -4.33 19.82 -11.58
CA SER A 23 -3.73 20.94 -12.31
C SER A 23 -2.69 21.66 -11.45
N TYR A 24 -2.89 21.75 -10.14
CA TYR A 24 -1.86 22.28 -9.24
C TYR A 24 -0.62 21.37 -9.25
N CYS A 25 -0.81 20.07 -9.05
CA CYS A 25 0.27 19.10 -8.98
C CYS A 25 1.14 19.14 -10.25
N TYR A 26 0.51 19.06 -11.42
CA TYR A 26 1.22 19.05 -12.71
C TYR A 26 1.96 20.35 -13.00
N ARG A 27 1.39 21.52 -12.67
CA ARG A 27 2.11 22.80 -12.80
C ARG A 27 3.39 22.83 -11.96
N HIS A 28 3.33 22.30 -10.73
CA HIS A 28 4.50 22.27 -9.83
C HIS A 28 5.55 21.22 -10.25
N LYS A 29 5.17 20.29 -11.12
CA LYS A 29 6.09 19.36 -11.78
C LYS A 29 6.67 19.89 -13.10
N GLY A 30 6.26 21.08 -13.53
CA GLY A 30 6.74 21.70 -14.77
C GLY A 30 6.01 21.24 -16.03
N GLU A 31 4.80 20.71 -15.91
CA GLU A 31 4.00 20.27 -17.07
C GLU A 31 3.35 21.46 -17.80
N ASP A 32 3.71 21.67 -19.06
CA ASP A 32 3.21 22.77 -19.89
C ASP A 32 1.69 22.73 -20.08
N GLN A 33 1.12 21.53 -20.22
CA GLN A 33 -0.30 21.30 -20.45
C GLN A 33 -1.07 20.85 -19.20
N ALA A 34 -0.64 21.28 -18.01
CA ALA A 34 -1.19 20.85 -16.72
C ALA A 34 -2.72 20.85 -16.62
N LYS A 35 -3.42 21.85 -17.19
CA LYS A 35 -4.91 21.88 -17.17
C LYS A 35 -5.53 20.77 -18.03
N LEU A 36 -4.96 20.50 -19.20
CA LEU A 36 -5.44 19.45 -20.10
C LEU A 36 -5.17 18.07 -19.49
N LEU A 37 -3.96 17.85 -18.97
CA LEU A 37 -3.58 16.61 -18.28
C LEU A 37 -4.48 16.39 -17.05
N ALA A 38 -4.78 17.43 -16.28
CA ALA A 38 -5.68 17.34 -15.14
C ALA A 38 -7.11 16.96 -15.56
N TYR A 39 -7.60 17.54 -16.66
CA TYR A 39 -8.91 17.17 -17.21
C TYR A 39 -8.96 15.70 -17.62
N GLN A 40 -7.95 15.21 -18.34
CA GLN A 40 -7.85 13.82 -18.78
C GLN A 40 -7.74 12.83 -17.61
N ASN A 41 -7.11 13.24 -16.51
CA ASN A 41 -6.78 12.36 -15.40
C ASN A 41 -7.72 12.47 -14.19
N ALA A 42 -8.68 13.40 -14.22
CA ALA A 42 -9.54 13.64 -13.07
C ALA A 42 -10.45 12.45 -12.74
N GLU A 43 -11.06 11.84 -13.74
CA GLU A 43 -11.96 10.70 -13.52
C GLU A 43 -11.20 9.48 -13.00
N ARG A 44 -10.09 9.10 -13.64
CA ARG A 44 -9.27 7.96 -13.19
C ARG A 44 -8.75 8.16 -11.75
N PHE A 45 -8.39 9.39 -11.39
CA PHE A 45 -7.93 9.70 -10.05
C PHE A 45 -9.07 9.59 -9.03
N SER A 46 -10.20 10.25 -9.30
CA SER A 46 -11.36 10.25 -8.40
C SER A 46 -11.95 8.85 -8.21
N TYR A 47 -12.13 8.09 -9.30
CA TYR A 47 -12.57 6.70 -9.23
C TYR A 47 -11.55 5.81 -8.52
N GLY A 48 -10.25 6.07 -8.68
CA GLY A 48 -9.22 5.38 -7.89
C GLY A 48 -9.38 5.62 -6.39
N LEU A 49 -9.67 6.86 -5.95
CA LEU A 49 -9.95 7.14 -4.54
C LEU A 49 -11.25 6.47 -4.05
N GLN A 50 -12.29 6.49 -4.89
CA GLN A 50 -13.58 5.87 -4.59
C GLN A 50 -13.43 4.35 -4.43
N PHE A 51 -12.85 3.66 -5.41
CA PHE A 51 -12.63 2.22 -5.32
C PHE A 51 -11.71 1.86 -4.17
N GLY A 52 -10.65 2.63 -3.93
CA GLY A 52 -9.79 2.45 -2.77
C GLY A 52 -10.59 2.43 -1.45
N GLU A 53 -11.54 3.35 -1.31
CA GLU A 53 -12.41 3.44 -0.13
C GLU A 53 -13.43 2.30 -0.07
N GLU A 54 -14.10 1.99 -1.17
CA GLU A 54 -15.11 0.92 -1.23
C GLU A 54 -14.50 -0.43 -0.86
N PHE A 55 -13.32 -0.76 -1.39
CA PHE A 55 -12.58 -1.98 -1.00
C PHE A 55 -12.17 -1.96 0.48
N LEU A 56 -11.79 -0.80 1.02
CA LEU A 56 -11.41 -0.66 2.43
C LEU A 56 -12.61 -0.88 3.36
N LEU A 57 -13.75 -0.27 3.04
CA LEU A 57 -14.99 -0.39 3.79
C LEU A 57 -15.53 -1.82 3.71
N ALA A 58 -15.54 -2.43 2.52
CA ALA A 58 -15.89 -3.83 2.35
C ALA A 58 -14.98 -4.74 3.20
N ALA A 59 -13.66 -4.50 3.21
CA ALA A 59 -12.73 -5.27 4.00
C ALA A 59 -13.06 -5.25 5.50
N LYS A 60 -13.48 -4.12 6.06
CA LYS A 60 -13.84 -4.00 7.49
C LYS A 60 -14.95 -4.95 7.90
N GLU A 61 -15.93 -5.16 7.02
CA GLU A 61 -17.11 -5.99 7.25
C GLU A 61 -16.88 -7.47 6.90
N THR A 62 -15.76 -7.80 6.25
CA THR A 62 -15.45 -9.19 5.90
C THR A 62 -14.74 -9.95 7.02
N PRO A 63 -14.87 -11.29 7.08
CA PRO A 63 -14.09 -12.13 7.99
C PRO A 63 -12.59 -11.93 7.82
N PHE A 64 -11.83 -12.15 8.91
CA PHE A 64 -10.36 -12.03 8.94
C PHE A 64 -9.68 -12.79 7.79
N THR A 65 -10.26 -13.92 7.38
CA THR A 65 -9.72 -14.77 6.31
C THR A 65 -9.72 -14.11 4.93
N VAL A 66 -10.52 -13.06 4.73
CA VAL A 66 -10.67 -12.36 3.43
C VAL A 66 -10.03 -10.98 3.45
N LYS A 67 -9.97 -10.31 4.62
CA LYS A 67 -9.48 -8.93 4.79
C LYS A 67 -8.20 -8.60 4.02
N PRO A 68 -7.12 -9.42 4.05
CA PRO A 68 -5.86 -9.05 3.39
C PRO A 68 -6.00 -8.86 1.88
N LEU A 69 -6.87 -9.64 1.23
CA LEU A 69 -7.11 -9.52 -0.21
C LEU A 69 -7.75 -8.17 -0.55
N LEU A 70 -8.75 -7.76 0.23
CA LEU A 70 -9.46 -6.50 -0.01
C LEU A 70 -8.63 -5.29 0.40
N TYR A 71 -7.89 -5.34 1.52
CA TYR A 71 -6.93 -4.29 1.87
C TYR A 71 -5.84 -4.13 0.80
N TYR A 72 -5.36 -5.24 0.22
CA TYR A 72 -4.40 -5.17 -0.89
C TYR A 72 -4.97 -4.43 -2.10
N TYR A 73 -6.21 -4.73 -2.53
CA TYR A 73 -6.84 -4.02 -3.64
C TYR A 73 -7.16 -2.57 -3.30
N SER A 74 -7.61 -2.28 -2.09
CA SER A 74 -7.80 -0.91 -1.59
C SER A 74 -6.51 -0.09 -1.73
N LEU A 75 -5.40 -0.58 -1.18
CA LEU A 75 -4.13 0.14 -1.25
C LEU A 75 -3.56 0.18 -2.67
N THR A 76 -3.84 -0.81 -3.51
CA THR A 76 -3.52 -0.77 -4.94
C THR A 76 -4.18 0.41 -5.65
N HIS A 77 -5.46 0.65 -5.39
CA HIS A 77 -6.19 1.77 -5.97
C HIS A 77 -5.65 3.12 -5.47
N TYR A 78 -5.45 3.27 -4.16
CA TYR A 78 -4.87 4.48 -3.59
C TYR A 78 -3.45 4.75 -4.10
N LEU A 79 -2.59 3.73 -4.17
CA LEU A 79 -1.22 3.88 -4.65
C LEU A 79 -1.18 4.36 -6.11
N LYS A 80 -2.06 3.83 -6.96
CA LYS A 80 -2.22 4.30 -8.35
C LYS A 80 -2.69 5.76 -8.40
N SER A 81 -3.67 6.15 -7.59
CA SER A 81 -4.09 7.56 -7.50
C SER A 81 -2.96 8.47 -7.04
N CYS A 82 -2.12 8.03 -6.09
CA CYS A 82 -0.92 8.76 -5.68
C CYS A 82 0.07 8.94 -6.85
N ILE A 83 0.32 7.90 -7.64
CA ILE A 83 1.21 7.99 -8.82
C ILE A 83 0.69 9.02 -9.82
N VAL A 84 -0.61 9.01 -10.10
CA VAL A 84 -1.23 9.97 -11.03
C VAL A 84 -1.00 11.42 -10.61
N THR A 85 -0.72 11.73 -9.33
CA THR A 85 -0.42 13.11 -8.91
C THR A 85 0.96 13.61 -9.37
N VAL A 86 1.91 12.72 -9.61
CA VAL A 86 3.28 13.07 -10.00
C VAL A 86 3.63 12.65 -11.42
N ASP A 87 2.81 11.78 -12.01
CA ASP A 87 2.97 11.27 -13.36
C ASP A 87 1.60 11.21 -14.08
N PRO A 88 1.30 12.19 -14.95
CA PRO A 88 0.07 12.23 -15.71
C PRO A 88 -0.04 11.14 -16.79
N ASP A 89 1.05 10.48 -17.17
CA ASP A 89 1.05 9.45 -18.22
C ASP A 89 0.90 8.03 -17.65
N TYR A 90 0.88 7.88 -16.32
CA TYR A 90 0.69 6.57 -15.69
C TYR A 90 -0.69 5.95 -15.99
N PRO A 91 -0.77 4.67 -16.42
CA PRO A 91 0.33 3.77 -16.74
C PRO A 91 0.82 3.93 -18.19
N ALA A 92 2.09 4.29 -18.36
CA ALA A 92 2.66 4.49 -19.70
C ALA A 92 2.90 3.17 -20.47
N THR A 93 3.03 2.03 -19.78
CA THR A 93 3.27 0.72 -20.42
C THR A 93 2.58 -0.43 -19.68
N SER A 94 2.38 -1.57 -20.35
CA SER A 94 1.87 -2.78 -19.70
C SER A 94 2.81 -3.34 -18.62
N LYS A 95 4.11 -3.01 -18.68
CA LYS A 95 5.11 -3.46 -17.71
C LYS A 95 4.83 -2.97 -16.28
N VAL A 96 4.17 -1.82 -16.13
CA VAL A 96 3.82 -1.26 -14.81
C VAL A 96 2.46 -1.74 -14.29
N LEU A 97 1.75 -2.59 -15.04
CA LEU A 97 0.48 -3.19 -14.61
C LEU A 97 0.67 -4.42 -13.71
N ALA A 98 1.82 -5.09 -13.81
CA ALA A 98 2.19 -6.16 -12.89
C ALA A 98 2.39 -5.62 -11.47
N HIS A 99 2.29 -6.47 -10.45
CA HIS A 99 2.46 -6.04 -9.05
C HIS A 99 3.89 -5.53 -8.74
N GLY A 100 4.88 -6.04 -9.46
CA GLY A 100 6.30 -5.71 -9.22
C GLY A 100 6.92 -6.42 -8.02
N LEU A 101 6.20 -7.38 -7.46
CA LEU A 101 6.61 -8.24 -6.36
C LEU A 101 6.33 -9.70 -6.73
N SER A 102 7.10 -10.63 -6.17
CA SER A 102 6.80 -12.05 -6.19
C SER A 102 7.14 -12.73 -4.86
N THR A 103 6.43 -13.80 -4.54
CA THR A 103 6.74 -14.71 -3.42
C THR A 103 7.18 -16.07 -3.97
N ARG A 104 7.72 -16.93 -3.12
CA ARG A 104 8.01 -18.32 -3.50
C ARG A 104 6.70 -19.03 -3.87
N LYS A 105 6.69 -19.71 -5.02
CA LYS A 105 5.53 -20.48 -5.52
C LYS A 105 5.10 -21.62 -4.58
N ARG A 106 6.06 -22.22 -3.87
CA ARG A 106 5.85 -23.26 -2.85
C ARG A 106 6.54 -22.82 -1.57
N LYS A 107 5.78 -22.75 -0.46
CA LYS A 107 6.35 -22.44 0.84
C LYS A 107 7.19 -23.60 1.37
N LYS A 108 8.14 -23.30 2.24
CA LYS A 108 9.00 -24.30 2.89
C LYS A 108 8.18 -25.12 3.90
N GLN A 109 8.65 -26.33 4.21
CA GLN A 109 8.20 -27.07 5.39
C GLN A 109 8.46 -26.21 6.64
N HIS A 110 7.48 -26.10 7.55
CA HIS A 110 7.49 -25.18 8.70
C HIS A 110 7.51 -23.68 8.32
N TYR A 111 6.66 -23.28 7.38
CA TYR A 111 6.51 -21.88 6.96
C TYR A 111 6.21 -20.94 8.14
N ARG A 112 6.99 -19.86 8.23
CA ARG A 112 6.85 -18.72 9.13
C ARG A 112 6.65 -17.46 8.31
N PHE A 113 5.64 -16.66 8.63
CA PHE A 113 5.34 -15.45 7.88
C PHE A 113 6.42 -14.38 8.07
N LEU A 114 6.85 -14.13 9.31
CA LEU A 114 7.88 -13.12 9.60
C LEU A 114 9.20 -13.38 8.87
N GLU A 115 9.54 -14.65 8.66
CA GLU A 115 10.75 -15.10 7.95
C GLU A 115 10.57 -15.16 6.42
N ASP A 116 9.34 -15.02 5.92
CA ASP A 116 9.09 -15.10 4.49
C ASP A 116 9.65 -13.89 3.75
N GLU A 117 10.02 -14.11 2.49
CA GLU A 117 10.66 -13.10 1.66
C GLU A 117 9.78 -12.75 0.46
N ILE A 118 9.66 -11.45 0.17
CA ILE A 118 9.26 -10.97 -1.15
C ILE A 118 10.49 -10.71 -2.02
N ARG A 119 10.36 -10.95 -3.32
CA ARG A 119 11.34 -10.57 -4.35
C ARG A 119 10.82 -9.36 -5.10
N ILE A 120 11.61 -8.30 -5.13
CA ILE A 120 11.30 -7.09 -5.89
C ILE A 120 11.65 -7.34 -7.35
N GLN A 121 10.69 -7.10 -8.25
CA GLN A 121 10.91 -7.26 -9.68
C GLN A 121 11.44 -5.94 -10.28
N PRO A 122 12.16 -5.97 -11.42
CA PRO A 122 12.64 -4.75 -12.08
C PRO A 122 11.52 -3.83 -12.59
N HIS A 123 10.32 -4.38 -12.81
CA HIS A 123 9.17 -3.67 -13.34
C HIS A 123 7.90 -4.04 -12.58
N GLY A 124 6.92 -3.14 -12.58
CA GLY A 124 5.62 -3.32 -11.96
C GLY A 124 5.27 -2.16 -11.03
N LEU A 125 4.09 -2.23 -10.43
CA LEU A 125 3.52 -1.19 -9.59
C LEU A 125 4.43 -0.84 -8.40
N PHE A 126 4.94 -1.83 -7.66
CA PHE A 126 5.78 -1.59 -6.49
C PHE A 126 7.05 -0.77 -6.81
N PRO A 127 7.98 -1.23 -7.69
CA PRO A 127 9.19 -0.47 -7.98
C PRO A 127 8.87 0.88 -8.64
N TYR A 128 7.80 0.96 -9.44
CA TYR A 128 7.36 2.21 -10.05
C TYR A 128 6.89 3.23 -9.01
N ALA A 129 6.07 2.80 -8.05
CA ALA A 129 5.59 3.65 -6.97
C ALA A 129 6.74 4.11 -6.07
N ALA A 130 7.64 3.20 -5.71
CA ALA A 130 8.81 3.54 -4.89
C ALA A 130 9.72 4.58 -5.58
N GLN A 131 9.91 4.47 -6.90
CA GLN A 131 10.69 5.43 -7.68
C GLN A 131 9.97 6.77 -7.87
N SER A 132 8.73 6.75 -8.38
CA SER A 132 8.00 7.97 -8.75
C SER A 132 7.58 8.81 -7.53
N LEU A 133 7.14 8.15 -6.45
CA LEU A 133 6.67 8.82 -5.24
C LEU A 133 7.83 9.19 -4.31
N PHE A 134 8.83 8.32 -4.16
CA PHE A 134 9.84 8.44 -3.10
C PHE A 134 11.29 8.49 -3.58
N GLN A 135 11.52 8.62 -4.90
CA GLN A 135 12.85 8.68 -5.52
C GLN A 135 13.75 7.47 -5.21
N ILE A 136 13.16 6.30 -4.90
CA ILE A 136 13.92 5.08 -4.62
C ILE A 136 14.28 4.39 -5.94
N THR A 137 15.57 4.33 -6.24
CA THR A 137 16.10 3.74 -7.49
C THR A 137 16.87 2.43 -7.26
N THR A 138 17.28 2.17 -6.01
CA THR A 138 18.04 0.98 -5.65
C THR A 138 17.20 0.10 -4.74
N PHE A 139 17.09 -1.17 -5.11
CA PHE A 139 16.28 -2.15 -4.39
C PHE A 139 17.13 -3.35 -3.97
N PRO A 140 16.93 -3.88 -2.76
CA PRO A 140 17.45 -5.20 -2.44
C PRO A 140 16.73 -6.26 -3.28
N ASN A 141 17.42 -7.36 -3.61
CA ASN A 141 16.81 -8.47 -4.36
C ASN A 141 15.63 -9.11 -3.61
N LYS A 142 15.71 -9.13 -2.28
CA LYS A 142 14.71 -9.70 -1.38
C LYS A 142 14.62 -8.91 -0.09
N VAL A 143 13.44 -8.95 0.52
CA VAL A 143 13.18 -8.38 1.85
C VAL A 143 12.26 -9.32 2.62
N SER A 144 12.57 -9.58 3.88
CA SER A 144 11.70 -10.39 4.74
C SER A 144 10.48 -9.60 5.24
N MET A 145 9.43 -10.30 5.68
CA MET A 145 8.25 -9.64 6.27
C MET A 145 8.60 -8.90 7.55
N ASP A 146 9.47 -9.48 8.39
CA ASP A 146 9.94 -8.81 9.62
C ASP A 146 10.67 -7.49 9.31
N GLN A 147 11.52 -7.47 8.28
CA GLN A 147 12.21 -6.25 7.81
C GLN A 147 11.26 -5.17 7.27
N LEU A 148 10.10 -5.56 6.72
CA LEU A 148 9.08 -4.63 6.26
C LEU A 148 8.19 -4.11 7.38
N LEU A 149 7.85 -4.97 8.35
CA LEU A 149 6.90 -4.67 9.41
C LEU A 149 7.52 -3.85 10.53
N GLN A 150 8.73 -4.21 10.97
CA GLN A 150 9.36 -3.60 12.13
C GLN A 150 9.55 -2.07 12.02
N PRO A 151 9.90 -1.49 10.86
CA PRO A 151 10.06 -0.04 10.73
C PRO A 151 8.74 0.74 10.70
N LEU A 152 7.59 0.08 10.46
CA LEU A 152 6.29 0.75 10.38
C LEU A 152 5.91 1.33 11.75
N GLY A 153 5.65 2.64 11.82
CA GLY A 153 5.35 3.34 13.06
C GLY A 153 4.21 2.69 13.87
N PHE A 154 3.15 2.26 13.18
CA PHE A 154 1.99 1.60 13.78
C PHE A 154 2.24 0.16 14.22
N MET A 155 3.35 -0.48 13.80
CA MET A 155 3.78 -1.80 14.28
C MET A 155 4.67 -1.72 15.52
N ARG A 156 5.24 -0.55 15.84
CA ARG A 156 6.12 -0.38 17.03
C ARG A 156 5.50 -0.90 18.34
N PRO A 157 4.20 -0.69 18.62
CA PRO A 157 3.59 -1.23 19.85
C PRO A 157 3.69 -2.75 19.95
N ILE A 158 3.36 -3.51 18.90
CA ILE A 158 3.44 -4.98 18.97
C ILE A 158 4.90 -5.47 19.01
N TYR A 159 5.81 -4.78 18.33
CA TYR A 159 7.25 -5.08 18.40
C TYR A 159 7.87 -4.76 19.77
N SER A 160 7.29 -3.84 20.55
CA SER A 160 7.80 -3.49 21.89
C SER A 160 7.80 -4.65 22.88
N PHE A 161 7.03 -5.70 22.60
CA PHE A 161 6.99 -6.92 23.40
C PHE A 161 8.06 -7.95 23.01
N LYS A 162 8.91 -7.70 22.00
CA LYS A 162 10.06 -8.55 21.66
C LYS A 162 11.29 -8.15 22.48
N GLU A 163 11.92 -9.11 23.15
CA GLU A 163 13.09 -8.91 24.02
C GLU A 163 14.34 -8.35 23.30
N LYS A 164 14.42 -8.45 21.97
CA LYS A 164 15.55 -7.95 21.15
C LYS A 164 15.04 -7.09 20.00
N LEU A 165 14.97 -5.78 20.23
CA LEU A 165 14.69 -4.79 19.18
C LEU A 165 16.01 -4.33 18.53
N ASN A 166 16.36 -4.95 17.41
CA ASN A 166 17.22 -4.28 16.43
C ASN A 166 16.29 -3.64 15.42
N THR A 167 15.91 -2.37 15.58
CA THR A 167 15.08 -1.67 14.58
C THR A 167 15.97 -1.30 13.40
N PRO A 168 15.92 -2.03 12.26
CA PRO A 168 16.71 -1.65 11.11
C PRO A 168 16.22 -0.31 10.57
N SER A 169 17.09 0.42 9.88
CA SER A 169 16.67 1.58 9.11
C SER A 169 15.58 1.17 8.10
N PRO A 170 14.51 1.97 7.95
CA PRO A 170 13.43 1.66 7.02
C PRO A 170 13.99 1.55 5.59
N LEU A 171 13.80 0.39 4.96
CA LEU A 171 14.19 0.18 3.55
C LEU A 171 13.26 0.93 2.59
N PHE A 172 12.00 1.10 2.98
CA PHE A 172 10.98 1.77 2.19
C PHE A 172 10.09 2.66 3.08
N PRO A 173 9.53 3.75 2.53
CA PRO A 173 8.47 4.52 3.16
C PRO A 173 7.25 3.65 3.48
N GLU A 174 6.55 4.01 4.56
CA GLU A 174 5.46 3.18 5.12
C GLU A 174 4.38 2.82 4.09
N LEU A 175 4.04 3.74 3.18
CA LEU A 175 3.02 3.50 2.14
C LEU A 175 3.36 2.29 1.24
N VAL A 176 4.58 2.26 0.70
CA VAL A 176 5.01 1.17 -0.18
C VAL A 176 5.40 -0.08 0.60
N ALA A 177 5.91 0.04 1.83
CA ALA A 177 6.15 -1.10 2.72
C ALA A 177 4.84 -1.81 3.08
N ALA A 178 3.80 -1.08 3.46
CA ALA A 178 2.46 -1.64 3.74
C ALA A 178 1.87 -2.33 2.51
N PHE A 179 2.03 -1.75 1.31
CA PHE A 179 1.65 -2.40 0.06
C PHE A 179 2.35 -3.75 -0.14
N ALA A 180 3.65 -3.82 0.15
CA ALA A 180 4.44 -5.02 -0.03
C ALA A 180 4.06 -6.14 0.96
N VAL A 181 3.74 -5.78 2.20
CA VAL A 181 3.21 -6.71 3.21
C VAL A 181 1.82 -7.22 2.81
N LEU A 182 0.92 -6.31 2.41
CA LEU A 182 -0.43 -6.68 1.94
C LEU A 182 -0.38 -7.56 0.69
N TYR A 183 0.57 -7.31 -0.22
CA TYR A 183 0.82 -8.19 -1.35
C TYR A 183 1.10 -9.63 -0.89
N ASN A 184 2.04 -9.83 0.05
CA ASN A 184 2.38 -11.17 0.54
C ASN A 184 1.16 -11.83 1.22
N LEU A 185 0.48 -11.12 2.13
CA LEU A 185 -0.71 -11.64 2.81
C LEU A 185 -1.83 -12.00 1.80
N SER A 186 -2.04 -11.19 0.75
CA SER A 186 -3.01 -11.50 -0.31
C SER A 186 -2.66 -12.76 -1.10
N MET A 187 -1.36 -13.10 -1.21
CA MET A 187 -0.91 -14.33 -1.84
C MET A 187 -1.16 -15.53 -0.92
N LEU A 188 -0.93 -15.38 0.39
CA LEU A 188 -1.21 -16.46 1.36
C LEU A 188 -2.68 -16.84 1.37
N VAL A 189 -3.58 -15.86 1.44
CA VAL A 189 -5.03 -16.11 1.43
C VAL A 189 -5.49 -16.86 0.18
N ARG A 190 -4.85 -16.61 -0.98
CA ARG A 190 -5.26 -17.18 -2.27
C ARG A 190 -4.63 -18.53 -2.59
N TYR A 191 -3.40 -18.75 -2.13
CA TYR A 191 -2.57 -19.87 -2.59
C TYR A 191 -2.08 -20.78 -1.47
N GLU A 192 -2.16 -20.37 -0.20
CA GLU A 192 -1.70 -21.13 0.98
C GLU A 192 -2.85 -21.29 1.99
N GLY A 193 -4.02 -21.74 1.50
CA GLY A 193 -5.26 -21.78 2.28
C GLY A 193 -5.21 -22.65 3.53
N GLU A 194 -4.52 -23.79 3.51
CA GLU A 194 -4.34 -24.66 4.68
C GLU A 194 -3.55 -23.94 5.79
N TRP A 195 -2.36 -23.40 5.47
CA TRP A 195 -1.55 -22.67 6.44
C TRP A 195 -2.29 -21.45 7.00
N TRP A 196 -3.00 -20.71 6.12
CA TRP A 196 -3.78 -19.55 6.54
C TRP A 196 -4.93 -19.95 7.49
N GLY A 197 -5.64 -21.04 7.18
CA GLY A 197 -6.70 -21.58 8.03
C GLY A 197 -6.19 -22.05 9.39
N GLU A 198 -5.10 -22.82 9.42
CA GLU A 198 -4.44 -23.25 10.65
C GLU A 198 -3.98 -22.06 11.51
N MET A 199 -3.33 -21.06 10.91
CA MET A 199 -2.84 -19.87 11.61
C MET A 199 -4.00 -19.11 12.29
N VAL A 200 -5.14 -18.98 11.61
CA VAL A 200 -6.34 -18.31 12.15
C VAL A 200 -7.01 -19.13 13.26
N GLN A 201 -7.06 -20.47 13.12
CA GLN A 201 -7.73 -21.34 14.08
C GLN A 201 -6.89 -21.61 15.34
N LEU A 202 -5.64 -21.99 15.16
CA LEU A 202 -4.76 -22.43 16.24
C LEU A 202 -4.24 -21.25 17.07
N ARG A 203 -4.02 -20.09 16.42
CA ARG A 203 -3.46 -18.87 17.05
C ARG A 203 -2.19 -19.13 17.87
N ASP A 204 -1.47 -20.21 17.54
CA ASP A 204 -0.37 -20.77 18.32
C ASP A 204 1.00 -20.21 17.89
N ARG A 205 1.02 -19.32 16.90
CA ARG A 205 2.25 -18.79 16.29
C ARG A 205 2.41 -17.31 16.57
N GLU A 206 3.66 -16.90 16.76
CA GLU A 206 4.05 -15.48 16.80
C GLU A 206 3.52 -14.72 15.57
N ASP A 207 3.54 -15.34 14.38
CA ASP A 207 2.99 -14.76 13.15
C ASP A 207 1.56 -14.21 13.32
N PHE A 208 0.69 -14.89 14.09
CA PHE A 208 -0.70 -14.49 14.27
C PHE A 208 -0.83 -13.10 14.89
N VAL A 209 -0.07 -12.81 15.96
CA VAL A 209 -0.21 -11.51 16.67
C VAL A 209 0.28 -10.34 15.81
N PHE A 210 1.34 -10.54 15.02
CA PHE A 210 1.85 -9.50 14.11
C PHE A 210 0.92 -9.27 12.92
N ILE A 211 0.42 -10.34 12.30
CA ILE A 211 -0.55 -10.24 11.20
C ILE A 211 -1.83 -9.58 11.69
N HIS A 212 -2.34 -9.99 12.86
CA HIS A 212 -3.55 -9.44 13.44
C HIS A 212 -3.41 -7.95 13.73
N HIS A 213 -2.35 -7.54 14.44
CA HIS A 213 -2.08 -6.14 14.75
C HIS A 213 -1.92 -5.28 13.49
N PHE A 214 -1.21 -5.80 12.48
CA PHE A 214 -1.05 -5.13 11.19
C PHE A 214 -2.40 -4.92 10.50
N LEU A 215 -3.21 -5.97 10.35
CA LEU A 215 -4.51 -5.90 9.65
C LEU A 215 -5.53 -5.03 10.40
N ASP A 216 -5.52 -5.06 11.74
CA ASP A 216 -6.41 -4.22 12.56
C ASP A 216 -6.07 -2.72 12.44
N SER A 217 -4.80 -2.40 12.20
CA SER A 217 -4.34 -1.03 11.96
C SER A 217 -4.70 -0.52 10.56
N MET A 218 -4.88 -1.39 9.55
CA MET A 218 -5.02 -1.00 8.14
C MET A 218 -6.12 0.02 7.84
N PRO A 219 -7.34 -0.04 8.41
CA PRO A 219 -8.38 0.94 8.14
C PRO A 219 -7.94 2.39 8.39
N GLU A 220 -7.23 2.65 9.48
CA GLU A 220 -6.72 3.99 9.77
C GLU A 220 -5.46 4.29 8.95
N GLN A 221 -4.53 3.34 8.87
CA GLN A 221 -3.24 3.57 8.19
C GLN A 221 -3.39 3.81 6.69
N VAL A 222 -4.32 3.15 6.01
CA VAL A 222 -4.57 3.38 4.57
C VAL A 222 -5.01 4.83 4.32
N TYR A 223 -5.93 5.36 5.13
CA TYR A 223 -6.34 6.76 5.02
C TYR A 223 -5.21 7.70 5.39
N ASP A 224 -4.48 7.41 6.46
CA ASP A 224 -3.40 8.24 6.97
C ASP A 224 -2.26 8.37 5.96
N LEU A 225 -1.73 7.26 5.48
CA LEU A 225 -0.61 7.23 4.53
C LEU A 225 -0.98 7.88 3.20
N THR A 226 -2.19 7.59 2.69
CA THR A 226 -2.66 8.14 1.41
C THR A 226 -2.94 9.64 1.52
N SER A 227 -3.70 10.07 2.52
CA SER A 227 -4.01 11.49 2.69
C SER A 227 -2.78 12.33 3.00
N SER A 228 -1.83 11.80 3.77
CA SER A 228 -0.55 12.48 4.02
C SER A 228 0.26 12.65 2.73
N TRP A 229 0.32 11.64 1.86
CA TRP A 229 0.95 11.79 0.54
C TRP A 229 0.28 12.89 -0.29
N LEU A 230 -1.06 12.82 -0.44
CA LEU A 230 -1.81 13.73 -1.30
C LEU A 230 -1.73 15.18 -0.81
N LYS A 231 -1.82 15.41 0.51
CA LYS A 231 -1.63 16.76 1.07
C LYS A 231 -0.24 17.32 0.78
N ASN A 232 0.80 16.49 0.82
CA ASN A 232 2.15 16.93 0.51
C ASN A 232 2.37 17.31 -0.96
N GLN A 233 1.45 16.95 -1.88
CA GLN A 233 1.50 17.39 -3.28
C GLN A 233 0.75 18.71 -3.52
N SER A 234 0.16 19.30 -2.48
CA SER A 234 -0.76 20.42 -2.61
C SER A 234 -0.55 21.47 -1.51
N PRO A 235 -1.05 22.70 -1.69
CA PRO A 235 -0.98 23.72 -0.64
C PRO A 235 -2.17 23.61 0.35
N PHE A 236 -3.06 22.61 0.17
CA PHE A 236 -4.32 22.41 0.91
C PHE A 236 -4.18 21.47 2.12
#